data_AF-A0A183IAY2-F1
#
_entry.id   AF-A0A183IAY2-F1
#
_cell.length_a   1.000
_cell.length_b   1.000
_cell.length_c   1.000
_cell.angle_alpha   90.00
_cell.angle_beta   90.00
_cell.angle_gamma   90.00
#
_symmetry.space_group_name_H-M   'P 1'
#
loop_
_entity.id
_entity.type
_entity.pdbx_description
1 polymer ?
#
loop_
_entity_poly.entity_id
_entity_poly.type
_entity_poly.pdbx_seq_one_letter_code
_entity_poly.pdbx_strand_id
1 'polypeptide(L)'
;MNPAATGHRLWALAIRSVFTSSSLARRHYQLLIAGGGSGGVGIAAKFGPKLGKGKVAVVEPHNKHFYQPYWTLVGGGLKKFKDSWKPTSSVINKNCEWIPERIKKFYPDQNLVVTSSGNEIKGLPEAFKTPGLCSNYHPVYVKKTFKCIQQLKSGNVIFTFPNTAIKCPGAPQKIMYMAEHYFRKYDMLHVAPPCSPPKSMEDCKELVDSTGYLDVDKFTLQHVRYPNVFGIGDCLNTPNSKTMASISKQLKVVRKNLISVMNNETPTAKYDGYSSCPIITDYGKGILAEFIYDCIPKETMPIDQRREMWLSYFLKREGMARIYWYLYVR
;
A
#
# COMPACT_ATOMS: atom_id res chain seq x y z
N MET A 1 40.64 -73.43 18.48
CA MET A 1 41.19 -72.88 17.22
C MET A 1 40.03 -72.35 16.40
N ASN A 2 40.21 -71.15 15.83
CA ASN A 2 39.21 -70.35 15.09
C ASN A 2 38.62 -71.11 13.87
N PRO A 3 37.45 -70.73 13.32
CA PRO A 3 37.52 -69.65 12.34
C PRO A 3 36.31 -68.69 12.23
N ALA A 4 36.67 -67.51 11.71
CA ALA A 4 35.94 -66.64 10.78
C ALA A 4 34.76 -65.81 11.31
N ALA A 5 35.12 -64.57 11.65
CA ALA A 5 34.23 -63.42 11.67
C ALA A 5 33.84 -62.98 10.25
N THR A 6 32.54 -62.75 10.03
CA THR A 6 32.02 -61.82 9.01
C THR A 6 30.92 -60.98 9.66
N GLY A 7 31.35 -59.89 10.30
CA GLY A 7 30.45 -58.88 10.85
C GLY A 7 29.83 -58.03 9.73
N HIS A 8 28.51 -58.11 9.60
CA HIS A 8 27.73 -57.12 8.85
C HIS A 8 27.82 -55.77 9.55
N ARG A 9 28.59 -54.83 8.98
CA ARG A 9 28.60 -53.42 9.40
C ARG A 9 27.30 -52.74 8.98
N LEU A 10 26.31 -52.74 9.86
CA LEU A 10 25.19 -51.81 9.78
C LEU A 10 25.68 -50.43 10.21
N TRP A 11 25.84 -49.51 9.26
CA TRP A 11 26.06 -48.10 9.53
C TRP A 11 24.71 -47.44 9.82
N ALA A 12 24.38 -47.27 11.10
CA ALA A 12 23.32 -46.34 11.50
C ALA A 12 23.89 -44.92 11.51
N LEU A 13 23.65 -44.16 10.44
CA LEU A 13 23.96 -42.74 10.40
C LEU A 13 22.89 -41.98 11.20
N ALA A 14 23.08 -41.88 12.52
CA ALA A 14 22.30 -40.98 13.35
C ALA A 14 22.80 -39.54 13.13
N ILE A 15 22.32 -38.87 12.08
CA ILE A 15 22.46 -37.42 11.97
C ILE A 15 21.52 -36.81 13.03
N ARG A 16 22.05 -36.51 14.22
CA ARG A 16 21.45 -35.49 15.08
C ARG A 16 21.64 -34.14 14.40
N SER A 17 20.80 -33.83 13.42
CA SER A 17 20.52 -32.44 13.11
C SER A 17 19.76 -31.91 14.31
N VAL A 18 20.48 -31.25 15.21
CA VAL A 18 19.85 -30.29 16.13
C VAL A 18 19.24 -29.23 15.20
N PHE A 19 17.98 -29.45 14.80
CA PHE A 19 17.14 -28.37 14.37
C PHE A 19 16.95 -27.52 15.62
N THR A 20 17.77 -26.48 15.77
CA THR A 20 17.32 -25.30 16.50
C THR A 20 16.06 -24.88 15.77
N SER A 21 14.89 -25.21 16.33
CA SER A 21 13.69 -24.51 15.94
C SER A 21 14.01 -23.06 16.23
N SER A 22 14.20 -22.27 15.18
CA SER A 22 14.02 -20.84 15.33
C SER A 22 12.56 -20.72 15.76
N SER A 23 12.32 -20.64 17.07
CA SER A 23 11.03 -20.20 17.56
C SER A 23 10.79 -18.87 16.85
N LEU A 24 9.85 -18.86 15.91
CA LEU A 24 9.38 -17.60 15.34
C LEU A 24 8.95 -16.77 16.54
N ALA A 25 9.72 -15.74 16.86
CA ALA A 25 9.51 -14.94 18.05
C ALA A 25 8.13 -14.28 17.95
N ARG A 26 7.14 -14.84 18.65
CA ARG A 26 5.79 -14.27 18.72
C ARG A 26 5.88 -12.99 19.53
N ARG A 27 5.82 -11.85 18.83
CA ARG A 27 5.69 -10.53 19.44
C ARG A 27 4.21 -10.19 19.56
N HIS A 28 3.81 -9.63 20.70
CA HIS A 28 2.44 -9.22 20.98
C HIS A 28 2.37 -7.72 21.22
N TYR A 29 1.45 -7.05 20.54
CA TYR A 29 1.20 -5.61 20.68
C TYR A 29 -0.28 -5.39 20.98
N GLN A 30 -0.58 -4.37 21.79
CA GLN A 30 -1.96 -3.98 22.06
C GLN A 30 -2.60 -3.31 20.84
N LEU A 31 -1.79 -2.65 20.00
CA LEU A 31 -2.21 -2.12 18.71
C LEU A 31 -1.15 -2.40 17.64
N LEU A 32 -1.54 -3.10 16.58
CA LEU A 32 -0.70 -3.33 15.41
C LEU A 32 -1.23 -2.51 14.23
N ILE A 33 -0.36 -1.70 13.63
CA ILE A 33 -0.67 -0.83 12.50
C ILE A 33 -0.07 -1.45 11.24
N ALA A 34 -0.93 -1.87 10.32
CA ALA A 34 -0.55 -2.44 9.04
C ALA A 34 -0.30 -1.34 7.99
N GLY A 35 0.97 -1.01 7.76
CA GLY A 35 1.40 0.03 6.82
C GLY A 35 1.78 1.34 7.48
N GLY A 36 2.86 1.95 7.03
CA GLY A 36 3.41 3.22 7.49
C GLY A 36 3.16 4.36 6.51
N GLY A 37 2.09 4.27 5.72
CA GLY A 37 1.54 5.38 4.92
C GLY A 37 0.87 6.42 5.82
N SER A 38 0.18 7.39 5.22
CA SER A 38 -0.38 8.54 5.94
C SER A 38 -1.37 8.17 7.04
N GLY A 39 -2.30 7.25 6.77
CA GLY A 39 -3.20 6.74 7.80
C GLY A 39 -2.44 6.05 8.94
N GLY A 40 -1.45 5.20 8.61
CA GLY A 40 -0.67 4.47 9.59
C GLY A 40 0.16 5.36 10.52
N VAL A 41 0.89 6.34 9.97
CA VAL A 41 1.66 7.29 10.80
C VAL A 41 0.74 8.19 11.63
N GLY A 42 -0.44 8.56 11.12
CA GLY A 42 -1.44 9.32 11.87
C GLY A 42 -1.97 8.54 13.08
N ILE A 43 -2.29 7.26 12.91
CA ILE A 43 -2.68 6.38 14.04
C ILE A 43 -1.52 6.24 15.03
N ALA A 44 -0.30 5.98 14.54
CA ALA A 44 0.89 5.82 15.38
C ALA A 44 1.15 7.07 16.24
N ALA A 45 1.03 8.27 15.65
CA ALA A 45 1.17 9.54 16.35
C ALA A 45 0.16 9.73 17.49
N LYS A 46 -1.09 9.29 17.30
CA LYS A 46 -2.13 9.44 18.34
C LYS A 46 -2.09 8.36 19.41
N PHE A 47 -1.77 7.13 19.05
CA PHE A 47 -1.84 5.99 19.97
C PHE A 47 -0.52 5.67 20.65
N GLY A 48 0.63 5.96 20.04
CA GLY A 48 1.94 5.72 20.63
C GLY A 48 2.08 6.35 22.03
N PRO A 49 1.87 7.67 22.21
CA PRO A 49 1.92 8.31 23.52
C PRO A 49 0.83 7.84 24.49
N LYS A 50 -0.37 7.50 23.97
CA LYS A 50 -1.52 7.13 24.80
C LYS A 50 -1.41 5.71 25.39
N LEU A 51 -0.89 4.76 24.62
CA LEU A 51 -0.75 3.36 25.04
C LEU A 51 0.61 3.07 25.69
N GLY A 52 1.60 3.94 25.46
CA GLY A 52 2.93 3.80 26.02
C GLY A 52 3.89 2.95 25.18
N LYS A 53 5.17 3.01 25.54
CA LYS A 53 6.27 2.42 24.77
C LYS A 53 6.14 0.89 24.68
N GLY A 54 6.32 0.35 23.48
CA GLY A 54 6.28 -1.10 23.22
C GLY A 54 4.88 -1.71 23.12
N LYS A 55 3.82 -0.90 23.23
CA LYS A 55 2.43 -1.38 23.07
C LYS A 55 1.88 -1.22 21.65
N VAL A 56 2.51 -0.36 20.83
CA VAL A 56 2.09 -0.07 19.46
C VAL A 56 3.21 -0.42 18.49
N ALA A 57 2.89 -1.14 17.42
CA ALA A 57 3.83 -1.44 16.33
C ALA A 57 3.29 -0.99 14.98
N VAL A 58 4.18 -0.56 14.10
CA VAL A 58 3.90 -0.19 12.70
C VAL A 58 4.71 -1.10 11.78
N VAL A 59 4.05 -1.89 10.95
CA VAL A 59 4.69 -2.75 9.95
C VAL A 59 4.76 -2.00 8.62
N GLU A 60 5.95 -1.58 8.21
CA GLU A 60 6.18 -0.79 6.99
C GLU A 60 7.53 -1.14 6.35
N PRO A 61 7.56 -1.75 5.15
CA PRO A 61 8.80 -2.19 4.53
C PRO A 61 9.67 -1.05 3.98
N HIS A 62 9.09 0.12 3.68
CA HIS A 62 9.81 1.22 3.05
C HIS A 62 10.48 2.15 4.07
N ASN A 63 11.73 2.51 3.81
CA ASN A 63 12.51 3.44 4.65
C ASN A 63 12.24 4.93 4.35
N LYS A 64 11.40 5.24 3.35
CA LYS A 64 10.98 6.59 2.99
C LYS A 64 9.47 6.69 3.07
N HIS A 65 9.01 7.73 3.76
CA HIS A 65 7.61 8.08 3.85
C HIS A 65 7.34 9.31 2.97
N PHE A 66 6.38 9.20 2.06
CA PHE A 66 6.07 10.23 1.06
C PHE A 66 4.79 11.01 1.41
N TYR A 67 4.85 12.34 1.29
CA TYR A 67 3.68 13.19 1.13
C TYR A 67 3.30 13.26 -0.35
N GLN A 68 2.57 12.25 -0.81
CA GLN A 68 2.21 12.05 -2.22
C GLN A 68 1.44 13.23 -2.88
N PRO A 69 0.62 14.05 -2.17
CA PRO A 69 -0.04 15.20 -2.79
C PRO A 69 0.92 16.24 -3.40
N TYR A 70 2.21 16.23 -3.02
CA TYR A 70 3.24 17.05 -3.66
C TYR A 70 3.61 16.60 -5.07
N TRP A 71 3.38 15.35 -5.45
CA TRP A 71 3.86 14.84 -6.74
C TRP A 71 3.24 15.55 -7.95
N THR A 72 2.00 16.04 -7.85
CA THR A 72 1.42 16.94 -8.86
C THR A 72 2.24 18.23 -9.01
N LEU A 73 2.71 18.81 -7.91
CA LEU A 73 3.53 20.03 -7.94
C LEU A 73 4.95 19.74 -8.44
N VAL A 74 5.47 18.54 -8.19
CA VAL A 74 6.74 18.08 -8.76
C VAL A 74 6.63 17.91 -10.27
N GLY A 75 5.57 17.24 -10.74
CA GLY A 75 5.29 17.09 -12.18
C GLY A 75 5.06 18.42 -12.89
N GLY A 76 4.46 19.40 -12.21
CA GLY A 76 4.27 20.77 -12.71
C GLY A 76 5.47 21.72 -12.52
N GLY A 77 6.63 21.23 -12.06
CA GLY A 77 7.86 22.03 -11.89
C GLY A 77 7.85 23.02 -10.72
N LEU A 78 6.86 22.96 -9.82
CA LEU A 78 6.67 23.89 -8.71
C LEU A 78 7.39 23.50 -7.41
N LYS A 79 7.75 22.21 -7.27
CA LYS A 79 8.43 21.64 -6.10
C LYS A 79 9.48 20.62 -6.53
N LYS A 80 10.46 20.34 -5.67
CA LYS A 80 11.46 19.29 -5.91
C LYS A 80 10.98 17.97 -5.32
N PHE A 81 11.24 16.85 -6.01
CA PHE A 81 10.87 15.52 -5.51
C PHE A 81 11.42 15.23 -4.10
N LYS A 82 12.61 15.74 -3.78
CA LYS A 82 13.24 15.60 -2.46
C LYS A 82 12.40 16.22 -1.32
N ASP A 83 11.56 17.21 -1.61
CA ASP A 83 10.72 17.88 -0.61
C ASP A 83 9.46 17.06 -0.28
N SER A 84 9.20 15.99 -1.05
CA SER A 84 8.02 15.14 -0.89
C SER A 84 8.21 13.99 0.10
N TRP A 85 9.39 13.78 0.68
CA TRP A 85 9.63 12.63 1.56
C TRP A 85 10.50 12.93 2.78
N LYS A 86 10.33 12.12 3.82
CA LYS A 86 11.19 12.05 5.00
C LYS A 86 11.54 10.59 5.31
N PRO A 87 12.65 10.31 6.02
CA PRO A 87 12.93 8.96 6.50
C PRO A 87 11.76 8.43 7.33
N THR A 88 11.31 7.19 7.08
CA THR A 88 10.17 6.57 7.79
C THR A 88 10.39 6.60 9.32
N SER A 89 11.62 6.33 9.75
CA SER A 89 12.03 6.40 11.17
C SER A 89 11.85 7.78 11.81
N SER A 90 11.86 8.87 11.02
CA SER A 90 11.70 10.24 11.52
C SER A 90 10.25 10.66 11.73
N VAL A 91 9.30 9.93 11.14
CA VAL A 91 7.87 10.25 11.11
C VAL A 91 7.03 9.27 11.93
N ILE A 92 7.50 8.03 12.14
CA ILE A 92 6.90 7.13 13.11
C ILE A 92 7.16 7.67 14.52
N ASN A 93 6.11 7.72 15.34
CA ASN A 93 6.21 8.21 16.72
C ASN A 93 7.19 7.35 17.54
N LYS A 94 8.03 7.99 18.36
CA LYS A 94 9.11 7.35 19.12
C LYS A 94 8.62 6.30 20.15
N ASN A 95 7.34 6.36 20.52
CA ASN A 95 6.71 5.38 21.41
C ASN A 95 6.22 4.12 20.68
N CYS A 96 6.19 4.13 19.34
CA CYS A 96 5.84 2.98 18.52
C CYS A 96 7.09 2.24 18.06
N GLU A 97 6.99 0.92 17.94
CA GLU A 97 8.01 0.09 17.30
C GLU A 97 7.80 0.09 15.77
N TRP A 98 8.84 0.41 15.01
CA TRP A 98 8.81 0.24 13.56
C TRP A 98 9.36 -1.14 13.18
N ILE A 99 8.54 -1.94 12.50
CA ILE A 99 8.90 -3.25 11.96
C ILE A 99 9.11 -3.08 10.45
N PRO A 100 10.36 -3.05 9.95
CA PRO A 100 10.69 -2.78 8.55
C PRO A 100 10.47 -4.01 7.66
N GLU A 101 9.28 -4.61 7.76
CA GLU A 101 8.90 -5.83 7.04
C GLU A 101 7.62 -5.63 6.23
N ARG A 102 7.38 -6.54 5.29
CA ARG A 102 6.14 -6.60 4.53
C ARG A 102 5.19 -7.58 5.19
N ILE A 103 3.92 -7.17 5.38
CA ILE A 103 2.87 -8.11 5.75
C ILE A 103 2.59 -9.04 4.57
N LYS A 104 2.69 -10.36 4.81
CA LYS A 104 2.34 -11.40 3.84
C LYS A 104 0.88 -11.82 3.98
N LYS A 105 0.41 -12.01 5.22
CA LYS A 105 -0.93 -12.57 5.48
C LYS A 105 -1.53 -12.06 6.78
N PHE A 106 -2.85 -11.91 6.79
CA PHE A 106 -3.66 -11.63 7.97
C PHE A 106 -4.46 -12.87 8.36
N TYR A 107 -4.59 -13.10 9.67
CA TYR A 107 -5.44 -14.12 10.28
C TYR A 107 -6.28 -13.45 11.37
N PRO A 108 -7.39 -12.78 11.00
CA PRO A 108 -8.19 -11.96 11.91
C PRO A 108 -8.79 -12.76 13.07
N ASP A 109 -9.30 -13.97 12.81
CA ASP A 109 -9.87 -14.85 13.85
C ASP A 109 -8.85 -15.23 14.93
N GLN A 110 -7.56 -15.21 14.59
CA GLN A 110 -6.45 -15.55 15.48
C GLN A 110 -5.73 -14.30 16.02
N ASN A 111 -6.18 -13.09 15.65
CA ASN A 111 -5.49 -11.83 15.93
C ASN A 111 -4.00 -11.86 15.52
N LEU A 112 -3.69 -12.47 14.37
CA LEU A 112 -2.33 -12.75 13.94
C LEU A 112 -2.03 -12.13 12.58
N VAL A 113 -0.82 -11.58 12.44
CA VAL A 113 -0.27 -11.09 11.17
C VAL A 113 1.07 -11.77 10.91
N VAL A 114 1.26 -12.29 9.70
CA VAL A 114 2.52 -12.93 9.27
C VAL A 114 3.27 -11.98 8.35
N THR A 115 4.53 -11.72 8.66
CA THR A 115 5.42 -10.85 7.90
C THR A 115 6.43 -11.65 7.06
N SER A 116 7.28 -10.96 6.29
CA SER A 116 8.20 -11.57 5.33
C SER A 116 9.20 -12.57 5.91
N SER A 117 9.48 -12.54 7.23
CA SER A 117 10.41 -13.42 7.94
C SER A 117 9.95 -14.89 8.12
N GLY A 118 8.85 -15.33 7.48
CA GLY A 118 8.51 -16.75 7.28
C GLY A 118 8.28 -17.09 5.80
N ASN A 119 9.21 -17.86 5.22
CA ASN A 119 9.30 -18.58 3.92
C ASN A 119 8.60 -18.07 2.62
N GLU A 120 9.32 -18.21 1.50
CA GLU A 120 8.93 -17.91 0.10
C GLU A 120 8.57 -19.21 -0.68
N ILE A 121 7.78 -19.09 -1.77
CA ILE A 121 7.58 -20.15 -2.78
C ILE A 121 7.96 -19.62 -4.18
N LYS A 122 8.64 -20.45 -5.00
CA LYS A 122 9.19 -20.19 -6.35
C LYS A 122 8.43 -20.96 -7.47
N GLY A 123 8.42 -20.42 -8.72
CA GLY A 123 8.11 -21.08 -10.03
C GLY A 123 8.16 -20.07 -11.21
N LEU A 124 8.49 -20.32 -12.50
CA LEU A 124 8.60 -21.51 -13.39
C LEU A 124 9.52 -21.20 -14.65
N PRO A 125 10.39 -22.10 -15.20
CA PRO A 125 11.32 -21.77 -16.33
C PRO A 125 11.20 -22.53 -17.69
N GLU A 126 10.30 -23.50 -17.90
CA GLU A 126 10.39 -24.43 -19.06
C GLU A 126 9.76 -23.91 -20.38
N ALA A 127 8.77 -23.01 -20.33
CA ALA A 127 8.07 -22.50 -21.52
C ALA A 127 8.93 -21.61 -22.44
N PHE A 128 10.13 -21.20 -22.02
CA PHE A 128 10.90 -20.13 -22.65
C PHE A 128 11.91 -20.57 -23.73
N LYS A 129 11.87 -21.83 -24.17
CA LYS A 129 12.77 -22.38 -25.20
C LYS A 129 12.24 -22.25 -26.64
N THR A 130 11.00 -21.83 -26.86
CA THR A 130 10.36 -21.73 -28.18
C THR A 130 10.87 -20.55 -29.02
N PRO A 131 11.19 -20.73 -30.33
CA PRO A 131 11.57 -19.63 -31.22
C PRO A 131 10.48 -18.55 -31.33
N GLY A 132 10.87 -17.27 -31.28
CA GLY A 132 9.95 -16.12 -31.32
C GLY A 132 9.26 -15.80 -29.98
N LEU A 133 9.33 -16.69 -28.99
CA LEU A 133 8.75 -16.47 -27.66
C LEU A 133 9.68 -15.61 -26.79
N CYS A 134 9.14 -14.51 -26.28
CA CYS A 134 9.84 -13.54 -25.44
C CYS A 134 8.98 -13.11 -24.25
N SER A 135 9.61 -12.58 -23.19
CA SER A 135 8.88 -12.15 -22.00
C SER A 135 9.62 -11.05 -21.25
N ASN A 136 8.88 -10.00 -20.92
CA ASN A 136 9.38 -8.89 -20.11
C ASN A 136 9.34 -9.17 -18.60
N TYR A 137 8.88 -10.35 -18.19
CA TYR A 137 8.69 -10.68 -16.79
C TYR A 137 9.84 -11.44 -16.14
N HIS A 138 10.84 -11.81 -16.94
CA HIS A 138 11.99 -12.58 -16.51
C HIS A 138 13.31 -11.97 -17.03
N PRO A 139 14.35 -11.80 -16.17
CA PRO A 139 15.59 -11.09 -16.52
C PRO A 139 16.36 -11.69 -17.70
N VAL A 140 16.29 -13.00 -17.89
CA VAL A 140 16.96 -13.68 -19.01
C VAL A 140 16.26 -13.41 -20.34
N TYR A 141 14.93 -13.26 -20.34
CA TYR A 141 14.12 -13.24 -21.55
C TYR A 141 13.73 -11.84 -22.01
N VAL A 142 13.78 -10.84 -21.13
CA VAL A 142 13.49 -9.44 -21.47
C VAL A 142 14.40 -8.91 -22.58
N LYS A 143 15.63 -9.43 -22.67
CA LYS A 143 16.60 -9.06 -23.70
C LYS A 143 16.19 -9.49 -25.12
N LYS A 144 15.25 -10.43 -25.26
CA LYS A 144 14.75 -10.91 -26.56
C LYS A 144 13.61 -10.03 -27.10
N THR A 145 12.79 -9.46 -26.23
CA THR A 145 11.53 -8.80 -26.63
C THR A 145 11.73 -7.65 -27.60
N PHE A 146 12.69 -6.76 -27.34
CA PHE A 146 12.96 -5.65 -28.26
C PHE A 146 13.59 -6.10 -29.59
N LYS A 147 14.44 -7.13 -29.56
CA LYS A 147 14.99 -7.72 -30.79
C LYS A 147 13.90 -8.30 -31.68
N CYS A 148 12.91 -8.97 -31.10
CA CYS A 148 11.74 -9.46 -31.83
C CYS A 148 10.93 -8.31 -32.47
N ILE A 149 10.75 -7.19 -31.76
CA ILE A 149 10.06 -6.00 -32.28
C ILE A 149 10.84 -5.37 -33.45
N GLN A 150 12.17 -5.29 -33.37
CA GLN A 150 13.03 -4.72 -34.42
C GLN A 150 13.13 -5.58 -35.68
N GLN A 151 13.11 -6.91 -35.54
CA GLN A 151 13.34 -7.85 -36.65
C GLN A 151 12.08 -8.20 -37.42
N LEU A 152 10.89 -7.88 -36.88
CA LEU A 152 9.61 -8.18 -37.51
C LEU A 152 9.40 -7.27 -38.74
N LYS A 153 9.32 -7.87 -39.93
CA LYS A 153 9.10 -7.14 -41.20
C LYS A 153 7.63 -7.17 -41.67
N SER A 154 6.94 -8.29 -41.45
CA SER A 154 5.52 -8.49 -41.81
C SER A 154 4.95 -9.70 -41.05
N GLY A 155 3.66 -9.69 -40.76
CA GLY A 155 2.97 -10.80 -40.09
C GLY A 155 2.27 -10.38 -38.79
N ASN A 156 1.71 -11.36 -38.07
CA ASN A 156 0.91 -11.11 -36.87
C ASN A 156 1.77 -11.11 -35.61
N VAL A 157 1.57 -10.12 -34.73
CA VAL A 157 2.17 -10.06 -33.40
C VAL A 157 1.08 -10.29 -32.37
N ILE A 158 1.27 -11.32 -31.54
CA ILE A 158 0.28 -11.72 -30.54
C ILE A 158 0.83 -11.38 -29.15
N PHE A 159 0.15 -10.48 -28.45
CA PHE A 159 0.40 -10.16 -27.05
C PHE A 159 -0.65 -10.88 -26.18
N THR A 160 -0.20 -11.73 -25.27
CA THR A 160 -1.09 -12.53 -24.43
C THR A 160 -1.26 -11.89 -23.06
N PHE A 161 -2.47 -11.94 -22.52
CA PHE A 161 -2.76 -11.64 -21.14
C PHE A 161 -3.30 -12.92 -20.48
N PRO A 162 -2.66 -13.46 -19.43
CA PRO A 162 -3.12 -14.71 -18.84
C PRO A 162 -4.47 -14.52 -18.14
N ASN A 163 -5.32 -15.54 -18.12
CA ASN A 163 -6.58 -15.53 -17.36
C ASN A 163 -6.35 -15.75 -15.84
N THR A 164 -5.22 -15.25 -15.34
CA THR A 164 -4.78 -15.31 -13.94
C THR A 164 -4.15 -13.98 -13.57
N ALA A 165 -4.13 -13.62 -12.28
CA ALA A 165 -3.54 -12.36 -11.85
C ALA A 165 -2.01 -12.35 -12.09
N ILE A 166 -1.51 -11.37 -12.86
CA ILE A 166 -0.10 -11.23 -13.21
C ILE A 166 0.50 -9.95 -12.60
N LYS A 167 1.78 -9.99 -12.20
CA LYS A 167 2.48 -8.78 -11.74
C LYS A 167 2.48 -7.73 -12.86
N CYS A 168 2.08 -6.50 -12.57
CA CYS A 168 1.92 -5.44 -13.58
C CYS A 168 1.05 -5.89 -14.78
N PRO A 169 -0.27 -6.08 -14.63
CA PRO A 169 -1.14 -6.52 -15.74
C PRO A 169 -1.06 -5.60 -16.96
N GLY A 170 -0.77 -4.32 -16.72
CA GLY A 170 -0.48 -3.39 -17.79
C GLY A 170 0.81 -3.69 -18.56
N ALA A 171 1.73 -4.57 -18.15
CA ALA A 171 2.99 -4.79 -18.87
C ALA A 171 2.81 -5.49 -20.24
N PRO A 172 1.94 -6.51 -20.39
CA PRO A 172 1.51 -7.02 -21.69
C PRO A 172 0.97 -5.91 -22.60
N GLN A 173 0.19 -5.00 -22.02
CA GLN A 173 -0.35 -3.85 -22.74
C GLN A 173 0.72 -2.78 -23.00
N LYS A 174 1.67 -2.54 -22.09
CA LYS A 174 2.75 -1.55 -22.22
C LYS A 174 3.70 -1.96 -23.32
N ILE A 175 4.08 -3.24 -23.39
CA ILE A 175 4.92 -3.69 -24.49
C ILE A 175 4.15 -3.71 -25.81
N MET A 176 2.84 -3.97 -25.79
CA MET A 176 1.97 -3.78 -26.95
C MET A 176 1.95 -2.30 -27.38
N TYR A 177 1.75 -1.35 -26.48
CA TYR A 177 1.77 0.10 -26.77
C TYR A 177 3.16 0.60 -27.14
N MET A 178 4.24 0.06 -26.58
CA MET A 178 5.61 0.42 -26.97
C MET A 178 6.00 -0.20 -28.31
N ALA A 179 5.52 -1.40 -28.62
CA ALA A 179 5.66 -2.00 -29.94
C ALA A 179 4.84 -1.21 -30.96
N GLU A 180 3.58 -0.89 -30.65
CA GLU A 180 2.72 -0.03 -31.45
C GLU A 180 3.31 1.38 -31.62
N HIS A 181 3.88 1.99 -30.58
CA HIS A 181 4.64 3.23 -30.64
C HIS A 181 5.89 3.11 -31.51
N TYR A 182 6.66 2.02 -31.39
CA TYR A 182 7.79 1.76 -32.27
C TYR A 182 7.33 1.65 -33.74
N PHE A 183 6.12 1.13 -33.95
CA PHE A 183 5.45 1.07 -35.24
C PHE A 183 4.77 2.40 -35.65
N ARG A 184 4.44 3.33 -34.73
CA ARG A 184 3.60 4.54 -35.00
C ARG A 184 4.16 5.93 -34.64
N LYS A 185 5.11 6.10 -33.72
CA LYS A 185 5.75 7.35 -33.20
C LYS A 185 4.80 8.44 -32.62
N TYR A 186 5.02 8.91 -31.37
CA TYR A 186 4.36 10.06 -30.70
C TYR A 186 5.36 10.91 -29.88
N ASP A 187 5.03 12.17 -29.52
CA ASP A 187 5.96 13.12 -28.85
C ASP A 187 5.85 13.25 -27.30
N MET A 188 4.67 13.06 -26.66
CA MET A 188 4.55 12.93 -25.17
C MET A 188 3.26 12.21 -24.74
N LEU A 189 3.35 11.33 -23.72
CA LEU A 189 2.21 10.65 -23.07
C LEU A 189 2.35 10.65 -21.54
N HIS A 190 1.35 11.14 -20.81
CA HIS A 190 1.26 11.07 -19.34
C HIS A 190 0.18 10.07 -18.91
N VAL A 191 0.57 8.99 -18.25
CA VAL A 191 -0.34 7.89 -17.84
C VAL A 191 -0.51 7.85 -16.33
N ALA A 192 -1.74 7.98 -15.85
CA ALA A 192 -2.10 7.61 -14.48
C ALA A 192 -2.30 6.08 -14.40
N PRO A 193 -1.57 5.35 -13.53
CA PRO A 193 -1.71 3.90 -13.44
C PRO A 193 -3.06 3.51 -12.79
N PRO A 194 -3.61 2.32 -13.10
CA PRO A 194 -4.71 1.76 -12.33
C PRO A 194 -4.24 1.45 -10.89
N CYS A 195 -5.08 1.77 -9.90
CA CYS A 195 -4.82 1.54 -8.48
C CYS A 195 -5.74 0.41 -7.94
N SER A 196 -5.22 -0.39 -6.99
CA SER A 196 -5.95 -1.47 -6.33
C SER A 196 -5.58 -1.55 -4.84
N PRO A 197 -6.37 -2.27 -4.02
CA PRO A 197 -5.99 -2.58 -2.65
C PRO A 197 -4.63 -3.30 -2.56
N PRO A 198 -3.92 -3.20 -1.42
CA PRO A 198 -2.72 -3.97 -1.19
C PRO A 198 -2.99 -5.49 -1.29
N LYS A 199 -2.13 -6.23 -1.98
CA LYS A 199 -2.36 -7.66 -2.25
C LYS A 199 -2.55 -8.50 -0.99
N SER A 200 -1.78 -8.22 0.07
CA SER A 200 -1.90 -8.90 1.36
C SER A 200 -3.27 -8.73 2.02
N MET A 201 -3.95 -7.60 1.76
CA MET A 201 -5.32 -7.36 2.21
C MET A 201 -6.33 -8.03 1.28
N GLU A 202 -6.18 -7.85 -0.04
CA GLU A 202 -7.05 -8.44 -1.06
C GLU A 202 -7.12 -9.99 -0.96
N ASP A 203 -6.01 -10.62 -0.60
CA ASP A 203 -5.91 -12.07 -0.41
C ASP A 203 -6.58 -12.55 0.88
N CYS A 204 -6.84 -11.66 1.83
CA CYS A 204 -7.59 -11.95 3.06
C CYS A 204 -9.09 -11.71 2.83
N LYS A 205 -9.77 -12.69 2.22
CA LYS A 205 -11.21 -12.62 1.86
C LYS A 205 -12.14 -12.35 3.04
N GLU A 206 -11.70 -12.67 4.26
CA GLU A 206 -12.41 -12.39 5.51
C GLU A 206 -12.43 -10.89 5.86
N LEU A 207 -11.44 -10.12 5.43
CA LEU A 207 -11.31 -8.69 5.76
C LEU A 207 -11.86 -7.76 4.66
N VAL A 208 -12.14 -8.28 3.48
CA VAL A 208 -12.47 -7.46 2.32
C VAL A 208 -13.88 -7.72 1.81
N ASP A 209 -14.40 -6.75 1.06
CA ASP A 209 -15.62 -6.88 0.30
C ASP A 209 -15.38 -7.60 -1.04
N SER A 210 -16.41 -7.69 -1.88
CA SER A 210 -16.34 -8.32 -3.20
C SER A 210 -15.36 -7.64 -4.16
N THR A 211 -14.98 -6.39 -3.88
CA THR A 211 -14.05 -5.59 -4.68
C THR A 211 -12.61 -5.62 -4.14
N GLY A 212 -12.39 -6.29 -3.01
CA GLY A 212 -11.06 -6.48 -2.40
C GLY A 212 -10.62 -5.35 -1.48
N TYR A 213 -11.48 -4.37 -1.18
CA TYR A 213 -11.21 -3.30 -0.22
C TYR A 213 -11.65 -3.71 1.19
N LEU A 214 -11.02 -3.15 2.22
CA LEU A 214 -11.37 -3.45 3.62
C LEU A 214 -12.84 -3.10 3.88
N ASP A 215 -13.60 -4.08 4.36
CA ASP A 215 -15.05 -3.99 4.52
C ASP A 215 -15.43 -3.35 5.86
N VAL A 216 -15.77 -2.06 5.83
CA VAL A 216 -16.04 -1.28 7.04
C VAL A 216 -17.41 -0.62 7.01
N ASP A 217 -18.00 -0.41 8.20
CA ASP A 217 -19.12 0.50 8.31
C ASP A 217 -18.68 1.91 7.93
N LYS A 218 -19.42 2.52 7.00
CA LYS A 218 -19.04 3.80 6.40
C LYS A 218 -19.03 4.97 7.38
N PHE A 219 -19.68 4.86 8.54
CA PHE A 219 -19.72 5.90 9.55
C PHE A 219 -18.71 5.65 10.66
N THR A 220 -18.66 4.46 11.24
CA THR A 220 -17.80 4.16 12.39
C THR A 220 -16.38 3.80 12.01
N LEU A 221 -16.17 3.37 10.75
CA LEU A 221 -14.90 2.85 10.20
C LEU A 221 -14.41 1.57 10.87
N GLN A 222 -15.31 0.89 11.59
CA GLN A 222 -15.13 -0.42 12.17
C GLN A 222 -15.43 -1.50 11.13
N HIS A 223 -14.69 -2.60 11.14
CA HIS A 223 -14.94 -3.71 10.22
C HIS A 223 -16.29 -4.37 10.51
N VAL A 224 -17.05 -4.67 9.47
CA VAL A 224 -18.44 -5.13 9.62
C VAL A 224 -18.56 -6.52 10.27
N ARG A 225 -17.54 -7.38 10.11
CA ARG A 225 -17.47 -8.72 10.72
C ARG A 225 -16.59 -8.79 11.98
N TYR A 226 -15.66 -7.85 12.17
CA TYR A 226 -14.60 -7.96 13.17
C TYR A 226 -14.58 -6.73 14.08
N PRO A 227 -15.17 -6.79 15.28
CA PRO A 227 -15.39 -5.62 16.12
C PRO A 227 -14.08 -4.98 16.63
N ASN A 228 -12.97 -5.72 16.64
CA ASN A 228 -11.65 -5.24 17.01
C ASN A 228 -10.81 -4.75 15.83
N VAL A 229 -11.35 -4.74 14.60
CA VAL A 229 -10.65 -4.27 13.39
C VAL A 229 -11.24 -2.95 12.94
N PHE A 230 -10.36 -2.00 12.63
CA PHE A 230 -10.72 -0.69 12.10
C PHE A 230 -9.85 -0.36 10.89
N GLY A 231 -10.38 0.45 9.99
CA GLY A 231 -9.64 0.87 8.80
C GLY A 231 -9.55 2.37 8.62
N ILE A 232 -8.55 2.80 7.84
CA ILE A 232 -8.33 4.20 7.50
C ILE A 232 -7.71 4.34 6.12
N GLY A 233 -8.14 5.34 5.37
CA GLY A 233 -7.55 5.75 4.11
C GLY A 233 -7.95 4.90 2.91
N ASP A 234 -7.04 4.83 1.94
CA ASP A 234 -7.35 4.37 0.59
C ASP A 234 -7.72 2.89 0.51
N CYS A 235 -7.37 2.10 1.53
CA CYS A 235 -7.69 0.68 1.59
C CYS A 235 -9.16 0.38 1.93
N LEU A 236 -9.95 1.39 2.33
CA LEU A 236 -11.34 1.24 2.72
C LEU A 236 -12.30 1.12 1.53
N ASN A 237 -13.43 0.45 1.72
CA ASN A 237 -14.54 0.45 0.77
C ASN A 237 -15.53 1.63 0.95
N THR A 238 -15.18 2.62 1.77
CA THR A 238 -16.06 3.77 2.01
C THR A 238 -16.32 4.56 0.73
N PRO A 239 -17.58 5.01 0.48
CA PRO A 239 -17.97 5.65 -0.78
C PRO A 239 -17.62 7.15 -0.79
N ASN A 240 -16.36 7.48 -0.54
CA ASN A 240 -15.82 8.84 -0.61
C ASN A 240 -14.52 8.87 -1.43
N SER A 241 -14.13 10.05 -1.88
CA SER A 241 -12.84 10.23 -2.57
C SER A 241 -11.66 9.88 -1.65
N LYS A 242 -10.69 9.13 -2.17
CA LYS A 242 -9.52 8.63 -1.44
C LYS A 242 -8.44 9.72 -1.38
N THR A 243 -8.48 10.54 -0.34
CA THR A 243 -7.59 11.70 -0.19
C THR A 243 -6.95 11.77 1.20
N MET A 244 -5.83 12.48 1.30
CA MET A 244 -5.22 12.83 2.60
C MET A 244 -6.19 13.58 3.52
N ALA A 245 -7.06 14.42 2.96
CA ALA A 245 -8.05 15.16 3.74
C ALA A 245 -9.09 14.22 4.37
N SER A 246 -9.52 13.19 3.63
CA SER A 246 -10.36 12.11 4.15
C SER A 246 -9.66 11.35 5.27
N ILE A 247 -8.41 10.93 5.07
CA ILE A 247 -7.60 10.27 6.10
C ILE A 247 -7.54 11.11 7.39
N SER A 248 -7.37 12.44 7.26
CA SER A 248 -7.32 13.35 8.41
C SER A 248 -8.61 13.37 9.24
N LYS A 249 -9.79 13.34 8.60
CA LYS A 249 -11.08 13.26 9.31
C LYS A 249 -11.39 11.85 9.80
N GLN A 250 -11.12 10.83 9.00
CA GLN A 250 -11.24 9.42 9.38
C GLN A 250 -10.45 9.13 10.66
N LEU A 251 -9.22 9.65 10.77
CA LEU A 251 -8.39 9.50 11.97
C LEU A 251 -9.09 10.00 13.24
N LYS A 252 -9.88 11.08 13.18
CA LYS A 252 -10.62 11.59 14.33
C LYS A 252 -11.71 10.61 14.79
N VAL A 253 -12.37 9.97 13.82
CA VAL A 253 -13.45 8.99 14.07
C VAL A 253 -12.87 7.67 14.56
N VAL A 254 -11.92 7.08 13.83
CA VAL A 254 -11.22 5.84 14.22
C VAL A 254 -10.61 5.98 15.60
N ARG A 255 -9.96 7.12 15.91
CA ARG A 255 -9.39 7.33 17.23
C ARG A 255 -10.44 7.20 18.34
N LYS A 256 -11.58 7.89 18.21
CA LYS A 256 -12.63 7.86 19.23
C LYS A 256 -13.23 6.47 19.36
N ASN A 257 -13.60 5.86 18.24
CA ASN A 257 -14.26 4.56 18.22
C ASN A 257 -13.35 3.42 18.68
N LEU A 258 -12.06 3.43 18.29
CA LEU A 258 -11.08 2.46 18.77
C LEU A 258 -10.91 2.57 20.28
N ILE A 259 -10.84 3.78 20.85
CA ILE A 259 -10.78 3.98 22.31
C ILE A 259 -12.03 3.42 22.98
N SER A 260 -13.23 3.71 22.45
CA SER A 260 -14.48 3.17 22.99
C SER A 260 -14.46 1.64 22.99
N VAL A 261 -14.09 0.99 21.88
CA VAL A 261 -13.99 -0.48 21.83
C VAL A 261 -12.94 -1.02 22.80
N MET A 262 -11.79 -0.35 22.96
CA MET A 262 -10.78 -0.75 23.95
C MET A 262 -11.29 -0.67 25.40
N ASN A 263 -12.29 0.19 25.67
CA ASN A 263 -12.96 0.34 26.95
C ASN A 263 -14.21 -0.55 27.08
N ASN A 264 -14.51 -1.41 26.09
CA ASN A 264 -15.77 -2.17 25.98
C ASN A 264 -17.03 -1.29 25.87
N GLU A 265 -16.91 -0.11 25.27
CA GLU A 265 -18.00 0.83 24.98
C GLU A 265 -18.41 0.77 23.50
N THR A 266 -19.66 1.14 23.21
CA THR A 266 -20.19 1.21 21.84
C THR A 266 -19.62 2.43 21.08
N PRO A 267 -19.09 2.26 19.85
CA PRO A 267 -18.69 3.36 18.98
C PRO A 267 -19.83 4.34 18.68
N THR A 268 -19.61 5.64 18.94
CA THR A 268 -20.62 6.69 18.68
C THR A 268 -20.16 7.74 17.67
N ALA A 269 -18.86 7.85 17.40
CA ALA A 269 -18.35 8.83 16.44
C ALA A 269 -18.68 8.39 15.01
N LYS A 270 -19.16 9.34 14.19
CA LYS A 270 -19.54 9.12 12.80
C LYS A 270 -18.69 9.94 11.85
N TYR A 271 -18.20 9.30 10.80
CA TYR A 271 -17.56 9.92 9.65
C TYR A 271 -18.63 10.25 8.60
N ASP A 272 -18.63 11.47 8.11
CA ASP A 272 -19.61 12.00 7.16
C ASP A 272 -19.18 11.83 5.70
N GLY A 273 -18.05 11.18 5.42
CA GLY A 273 -17.53 11.07 4.07
C GLY A 273 -16.69 12.26 3.62
N TYR A 274 -16.36 13.20 4.52
CA TYR A 274 -15.59 14.39 4.17
C TYR A 274 -14.32 14.07 3.36
N SER A 275 -14.14 14.77 2.27
CA SER A 275 -12.95 14.78 1.43
C SER A 275 -12.67 16.19 0.92
N SER A 276 -11.42 16.44 0.55
CA SER A 276 -11.00 17.68 -0.09
C SER A 276 -10.07 17.38 -1.26
N CYS A 277 -10.28 18.06 -2.37
CA CYS A 277 -9.44 18.03 -3.56
C CYS A 277 -9.00 19.46 -3.92
N PRO A 278 -7.76 19.85 -3.57
CA PRO A 278 -7.19 21.10 -4.03
C PRO A 278 -6.74 20.95 -5.49
N ILE A 279 -7.53 21.50 -6.42
CA ILE A 279 -7.31 21.41 -7.86
C ILE A 279 -6.46 22.63 -8.27
N ILE A 280 -5.27 22.38 -8.81
CA ILE A 280 -4.50 23.45 -9.46
C ILE A 280 -4.98 23.55 -10.89
N THR A 281 -5.56 24.70 -11.23
CA THR A 281 -6.10 24.98 -12.55
C THR A 281 -5.07 25.73 -13.42
N ASP A 282 -4.20 26.53 -12.79
CA ASP A 282 -3.10 27.24 -13.44
C ASP A 282 -2.00 27.60 -12.41
N TYR A 283 -0.85 28.08 -12.88
CA TYR A 283 0.18 28.68 -12.03
C TYR A 283 -0.38 29.88 -11.27
N GLY A 284 -0.46 29.77 -9.94
CA GLY A 284 -1.02 30.82 -9.08
C GLY A 284 -2.53 30.74 -8.89
N LYS A 285 -3.22 29.75 -9.47
CA LYS A 285 -4.67 29.56 -9.36
C LYS A 285 -5.04 28.15 -8.92
N GLY A 286 -6.06 28.05 -8.08
CA GLY A 286 -6.61 26.76 -7.72
C GLY A 286 -8.02 26.85 -7.15
N ILE A 287 -8.71 25.73 -7.18
CA ILE A 287 -10.05 25.52 -6.64
C ILE A 287 -9.92 24.57 -5.46
N LEU A 288 -10.60 24.87 -4.34
CA LEU A 288 -10.61 24.00 -3.17
C LEU A 288 -11.97 23.29 -3.10
N ALA A 289 -12.07 22.15 -3.78
CA ALA A 289 -13.29 21.35 -3.74
C ALA A 289 -13.36 20.58 -2.41
N GLU A 290 -14.44 20.76 -1.65
CA GLU A 290 -14.69 20.03 -0.40
C GLU A 290 -16.11 19.50 -0.39
N PHE A 291 -16.27 18.24 0.03
CA PHE A 291 -17.55 17.56 -0.04
C PHE A 291 -17.61 16.41 0.96
N ILE A 292 -18.83 15.99 1.30
CA ILE A 292 -19.14 14.83 2.14
C ILE A 292 -19.72 13.70 1.29
N TYR A 293 -20.30 12.66 1.92
CA TYR A 293 -21.05 11.63 1.20
C TYR A 293 -22.11 12.25 0.27
N ASP A 294 -22.42 11.50 -0.79
CA ASP A 294 -23.37 11.89 -1.83
C ASP A 294 -22.94 13.16 -2.59
N CYS A 295 -21.64 13.47 -2.58
CA CYS A 295 -21.02 14.61 -3.26
C CYS A 295 -21.59 15.98 -2.84
N ILE A 296 -22.15 16.07 -1.63
CA ILE A 296 -22.70 17.33 -1.10
C ILE A 296 -21.53 18.26 -0.73
N PRO A 297 -21.46 19.49 -1.28
CA PRO A 297 -20.41 20.45 -0.96
C PRO A 297 -20.37 20.79 0.53
N LYS A 298 -19.17 20.87 1.11
CA LYS A 298 -18.93 21.24 2.51
C LYS A 298 -17.65 22.08 2.63
N GLU A 299 -17.78 23.33 2.22
CA GLU A 299 -16.67 24.29 2.19
C GLU A 299 -16.25 24.69 3.61
N THR A 300 -14.93 24.73 3.86
CA THR A 300 -14.36 25.09 5.15
C THR A 300 -14.29 26.60 5.33
N MET A 301 -14.09 27.35 4.25
CA MET A 301 -13.93 28.80 4.32
C MET A 301 -15.26 29.53 4.04
N PRO A 302 -15.49 30.72 4.63
CA PRO A 302 -16.66 31.56 4.35
C PRO A 302 -16.51 32.34 3.03
N ILE A 303 -15.98 31.69 1.99
CA ILE A 303 -15.78 32.24 0.64
C ILE A 303 -16.13 31.15 -0.36
N ASP A 304 -16.66 31.52 -1.54
CA ASP A 304 -17.02 30.58 -2.59
C ASP A 304 -15.77 29.85 -3.14
N GLN A 305 -15.54 28.61 -2.68
CA GLN A 305 -14.34 27.85 -3.02
C GLN A 305 -14.39 27.21 -4.41
N ARG A 306 -15.51 27.34 -5.13
CA ARG A 306 -15.66 26.92 -6.53
C ARG A 306 -14.91 27.84 -7.49
N ARG A 307 -14.61 29.07 -7.05
CA ARG A 307 -13.86 30.05 -7.84
C ARG A 307 -12.37 29.75 -7.79
N GLU A 308 -11.68 30.06 -8.88
CA GLU A 308 -10.21 30.04 -8.90
C GLU A 308 -9.67 31.10 -7.95
N MET A 309 -8.83 30.68 -7.00
CA MET A 309 -8.23 31.57 -6.02
C MET A 309 -6.76 31.28 -5.83
N TRP A 310 -5.99 32.36 -5.66
CA TRP A 310 -4.59 32.28 -5.27
C TRP A 310 -4.41 31.64 -3.88
N LEU A 311 -5.35 31.86 -2.95
CA LEU A 311 -5.31 31.28 -1.62
C LEU A 311 -5.33 29.74 -1.65
N SER A 312 -6.22 29.15 -2.46
CA SER A 312 -6.30 27.68 -2.64
C SER A 312 -4.99 27.12 -3.21
N TYR A 313 -4.42 27.80 -4.21
CA TYR A 313 -3.11 27.47 -4.78
C TYR A 313 -2.00 27.53 -3.74
N PHE A 314 -1.92 28.63 -2.98
CA PHE A 314 -0.91 28.83 -1.94
C PHE A 314 -1.01 27.78 -0.83
N LEU A 315 -2.23 27.50 -0.36
CA LEU A 315 -2.47 26.48 0.67
C LEU A 315 -2.00 25.10 0.21
N LYS A 316 -2.34 24.68 -1.02
CA LYS A 316 -1.87 23.41 -1.57
C LYS A 316 -0.35 23.39 -1.72
N ARG A 317 0.23 24.49 -2.22
CA ARG A 317 1.66 24.58 -2.54
C ARG A 317 2.55 24.60 -1.30
N GLU A 318 2.18 25.36 -0.27
CA GLU A 318 3.05 25.64 0.87
C GLU A 318 2.43 25.22 2.22
N GLY A 319 1.12 25.41 2.40
CA GLY A 319 0.45 25.22 3.69
C GLY A 319 0.27 23.75 4.09
N MET A 320 -0.32 22.95 3.20
CA MET A 320 -0.78 21.60 3.54
C MET A 320 0.36 20.64 3.91
N ALA A 321 1.52 20.72 3.25
CA ALA A 321 2.66 19.89 3.60
C ALA A 321 3.26 20.27 4.96
N ARG A 322 3.27 21.55 5.32
CA ARG A 322 3.71 21.99 6.66
C ARG A 322 2.78 21.43 7.73
N ILE A 323 1.47 21.56 7.53
CA ILE A 323 0.46 20.96 8.43
C ILE A 323 0.69 19.45 8.55
N TYR A 324 0.92 18.76 7.43
CA TYR A 324 1.17 17.32 7.42
C TYR A 324 2.38 16.94 8.27
N TRP A 325 3.54 17.55 8.00
CA TRP A 325 4.81 17.16 8.62
C TRP A 325 4.96 17.61 10.07
N TYR A 326 4.39 18.75 10.43
CA TYR A 326 4.61 19.35 11.75
C TYR A 326 3.45 19.10 12.71
N LEU A 327 2.23 18.86 12.22
CA LEU A 327 1.05 18.68 13.07
C LEU A 327 0.40 17.29 12.93
N TYR A 328 0.34 16.74 11.71
CA TYR A 328 -0.40 15.49 11.49
C TYR A 328 0.40 14.24 11.91
N VAL A 329 1.66 14.13 11.48
CA VAL A 329 2.52 12.96 11.78
C VAL A 329 3.20 13.02 13.17
N ARG A 330 2.78 13.94 14.04
CA ARG A 330 3.33 14.16 15.38
C ARG A 330 2.31 13.77 16.45
#